data_AF-A0A7V0IGK7-F1
#
_entry.id   AF-A0A7V0IGK7-F1
#
_cell.length_a   1.000
_cell.length_b   1.000
_cell.length_c   1.000
_cell.angle_alpha   90.00
_cell.angle_beta   90.00
_cell.angle_gamma   90.00
#
_symmetry.space_group_name_H-M   'P 1'
#
loop_
_entity.id
_entity.type
_entity.pdbx_description
1 polymer ?
#
loop_
_entity_poly.entity_id
_entity_poly.type
_entity_poly.pdbx_seq_one_letter_code
_entity_poly.pdbx_strand_id
1 'polypeptide(L)'
;MSNVPTADAKFVDLLLYLAELMRQNVKIDPHRLERSLGGRYSKSQIKDALTLLKLKRPRGEPVRIFSESELAMFDPDAARLLLKLYSLGVVEEHQLEAIIMQADIDEEILTVDDVKTFVAIVLSDPVEFNPETLPVFQDEEFEN
;
A
#
# COMPACT_ATOMS: atom_id res chain seq x y z
N MET A 1 -5.22 1.04 -23.74
CA MET A 1 -3.89 1.21 -23.12
C MET A 1 -4.13 1.63 -21.69
N SER A 2 -4.01 0.71 -20.73
CA SER A 2 -4.15 1.06 -19.32
C SER A 2 -2.89 1.81 -18.89
N ASN A 3 -3.04 3.10 -18.59
CA ASN A 3 -2.02 3.87 -17.88
C ASN A 3 -2.09 3.47 -16.41
N VAL A 4 -1.57 2.29 -16.08
CA VAL A 4 -1.28 1.95 -14.70
C VAL A 4 -0.04 2.77 -14.32
N PRO A 5 -0.12 3.65 -13.31
CA PRO A 5 1.06 4.36 -12.84
C PRO A 5 2.08 3.33 -12.38
N THR A 6 3.29 3.38 -12.92
CA THR A 6 4.40 2.59 -12.39
C THR A 6 4.72 3.18 -11.02
N ALA A 7 4.17 2.57 -9.96
CA ALA A 7 4.58 2.91 -8.61
C ALA A 7 6.02 2.41 -8.45
N ASP A 8 6.89 3.28 -7.97
CA ASP A 8 8.25 2.94 -7.56
C ASP A 8 8.43 3.31 -6.08
N ALA A 9 9.56 2.95 -5.46
CA ALA A 9 9.78 3.23 -4.05
C ALA A 9 9.67 4.73 -3.71
N LYS A 10 10.03 5.62 -4.64
CA LYS A 10 9.89 7.08 -4.46
C LYS A 10 8.43 7.52 -4.51
N PHE A 11 7.61 6.87 -5.32
CA PHE A 11 6.17 7.10 -5.40
C PHE A 11 5.48 6.78 -4.08
N VAL A 12 5.92 5.73 -3.36
CA VAL A 12 5.44 5.42 -2.01
C VAL A 12 5.74 6.57 -1.04
N ASP A 13 6.94 7.16 -1.10
CA ASP A 13 7.28 8.34 -0.29
C ASP A 13 6.37 9.55 -0.59
N LEU A 14 6.04 9.75 -1.87
CA LEU A 14 5.10 10.79 -2.28
C LEU A 14 3.69 10.54 -1.74
N LEU A 15 3.20 9.30 -1.83
CA LEU A 15 1.90 8.91 -1.29
C LEU A 15 1.84 9.13 0.22
N LEU A 16 2.87 8.71 0.94
CA LEU A 16 2.98 8.89 2.38
C LEU A 16 2.92 10.37 2.75
N TYR A 17 3.74 11.21 2.11
CA TYR A 17 3.77 12.65 2.33
C TYR A 17 2.40 13.30 2.08
N LEU A 18 1.75 13.01 0.96
CA LEU A 18 0.46 13.59 0.61
C LEU A 18 -0.66 13.11 1.53
N ALA A 19 -0.66 11.83 1.92
CA ALA A 19 -1.63 11.27 2.84
C ALA A 19 -1.51 11.92 4.24
N GLU A 20 -0.30 12.21 4.71
CA GLU A 20 -0.10 12.95 5.95
C GLU A 20 -0.65 14.37 5.89
N LEU A 21 -0.41 15.10 4.79
CA LEU A 21 -0.98 16.43 4.59
C LEU A 21 -2.51 16.40 4.59
N MET A 22 -3.11 15.39 3.95
CA MET A 22 -4.56 15.20 3.94
C MET A 22 -5.11 14.92 5.34
N ARG A 23 -4.45 14.05 6.12
CA ARG A 23 -4.82 13.76 7.51
C ARG A 23 -4.77 15.00 8.40
N GLN A 24 -3.79 15.88 8.17
CA GLN A 24 -3.64 17.14 8.89
C GLN A 24 -4.60 18.25 8.42
N ASN A 25 -5.56 17.94 7.52
CA ASN A 25 -6.46 18.91 6.90
C ASN A 25 -5.72 20.08 6.21
N VAL A 26 -4.50 19.86 5.74
CA VAL A 26 -3.75 20.87 4.99
C VAL A 26 -4.38 21.02 3.61
N LYS A 27 -4.72 22.25 3.23
CA LYS A 27 -5.28 22.53 1.91
C LYS A 27 -4.21 22.29 0.84
N ILE A 28 -4.39 21.22 0.07
CA ILE A 28 -3.48 20.85 -1.02
C ILE A 28 -3.80 21.68 -2.27
N ASP A 29 -2.85 22.52 -2.69
CA ASP A 29 -2.85 23.21 -3.97
C ASP A 29 -1.91 22.48 -4.94
N PRO A 30 -2.43 21.85 -6.00
CA PRO A 30 -1.61 21.11 -6.98
C PRO A 30 -0.50 21.97 -7.59
N HIS A 31 -0.73 23.26 -7.86
CA HIS A 31 0.27 24.15 -8.44
C HIS A 31 1.38 24.52 -7.45
N ARG A 32 1.10 24.49 -6.14
CA ARG A 32 2.12 24.64 -5.11
C ARG A 32 2.92 23.35 -4.96
N LEU A 33 2.25 22.20 -4.95
CA LEU A 33 2.92 20.89 -4.92
C LEU A 33 3.88 20.73 -6.09
N GLU A 34 3.42 20.97 -7.32
CA GLU A 34 4.26 20.92 -8.53
C GLU A 34 5.49 21.82 -8.42
N ARG A 35 5.36 23.02 -7.84
CA ARG A 35 6.50 23.93 -7.63
C ARG A 35 7.46 23.44 -6.55
N SER A 36 6.95 22.89 -5.45
CA SER A 36 7.80 22.41 -4.34
C SER A 36 8.45 21.05 -4.60
N LEU A 37 7.79 20.21 -5.40
CA LEU A 37 8.16 18.80 -5.63
C LEU A 37 8.67 18.54 -7.05
N GLY A 38 8.55 19.49 -7.97
CA GLY A 38 8.87 19.32 -9.40
C GLY A 38 10.33 19.01 -9.75
N GLY A 39 11.24 19.03 -8.77
CA GLY A 39 12.63 18.54 -8.92
C GLY A 39 12.84 17.09 -8.47
N ARG A 40 11.86 16.50 -7.77
CA ARG A 40 11.90 15.11 -7.26
C ARG A 40 10.85 14.22 -7.92
N TYR A 41 9.71 14.79 -8.30
CA TYR A 41 8.56 14.09 -8.86
C TYR A 41 8.05 14.79 -10.12
N SER A 42 7.64 14.02 -11.10
CA SER A 42 6.98 14.56 -12.29
C SER A 42 5.57 15.06 -11.95
N LYS A 43 5.03 15.94 -12.79
CA LYS A 43 3.64 16.42 -12.65
C LYS A 43 2.63 15.27 -12.74
N SER A 44 2.90 14.26 -13.57
CA SER A 44 2.04 13.07 -13.67
C SER A 44 2.05 12.29 -12.37
N GLN A 45 3.22 12.01 -11.78
CA GLN A 45 3.32 11.30 -10.49
C GLN A 45 2.55 12.02 -9.38
N ILE A 46 2.67 13.35 -9.27
CA ILE A 46 1.91 14.14 -8.29
C ILE A 46 0.40 14.00 -8.52
N LYS A 47 -0.04 14.08 -9.77
CA LYS A 47 -1.45 13.95 -10.12
C LYS A 47 -1.99 12.53 -9.85
N ASP A 48 -1.22 11.51 -10.18
CA ASP A 48 -1.58 10.12 -10.00
C ASP A 48 -1.68 9.78 -8.52
N ALA A 49 -0.72 10.21 -7.70
CA ALA A 49 -0.76 10.06 -6.25
C ALA A 49 -1.99 10.72 -5.61
N LEU A 50 -2.29 11.97 -6.00
CA LEU A 50 -3.50 12.67 -5.53
C LEU A 50 -4.80 11.97 -5.97
N THR A 51 -4.80 11.37 -7.16
CA THR A 51 -5.97 10.64 -7.67
C THR A 51 -6.17 9.36 -6.88
N LEU A 52 -5.11 8.58 -6.69
CA LEU A 52 -5.12 7.34 -5.92
C LEU A 52 -5.60 7.56 -4.48
N LEU A 53 -5.05 8.56 -3.78
CA LEU A 53 -5.45 8.88 -2.40
C LEU A 53 -6.90 9.37 -2.28
N LYS A 54 -7.44 10.03 -3.32
CA LYS A 54 -8.86 10.41 -3.35
C LYS A 54 -9.78 9.21 -3.53
N LEU A 55 -9.36 8.23 -4.33
CA LEU A 55 -10.11 6.98 -4.54
C LEU A 55 -10.10 6.11 -3.29
N LYS A 56 -8.94 5.97 -2.65
CA LYS A 56 -8.75 5.20 -1.42
C LYS A 56 -9.28 5.86 -0.15
N ARG A 57 -10.04 6.96 -0.27
CA ARG A 57 -10.50 7.81 0.85
C ARG A 57 -10.91 6.95 2.06
N PRO A 58 -10.10 6.91 3.12
CA PRO A 58 -10.39 6.05 4.25
C PRO A 58 -11.67 6.56 4.92
N ARG A 59 -12.67 5.67 5.11
CA ARG A 59 -13.92 5.99 5.84
C ARG A 59 -13.71 6.14 7.36
N GLY A 60 -12.45 6.07 7.81
CA GLY A 60 -11.95 6.18 9.17
C GLY A 60 -10.48 5.71 9.18
N GLU A 61 -9.72 5.99 10.24
CA GLU A 61 -8.38 5.41 10.37
C GLU A 61 -8.52 3.90 10.64
N PRO A 62 -8.07 3.02 9.72
CA PRO A 62 -8.15 1.59 9.95
C PRO A 62 -7.22 1.20 11.11
N VAL A 63 -7.68 0.27 11.94
CA VAL A 63 -6.94 -0.22 13.10
C VAL A 63 -6.73 -1.73 12.93
N ARG A 64 -5.46 -2.15 12.94
CA ARG A 64 -5.06 -3.56 12.97
C ARG A 64 -4.04 -3.76 14.07
N ILE A 65 -4.16 -4.89 14.77
CA ILE A 65 -3.17 -5.35 15.74
C ILE A 65 -2.36 -6.44 15.03
N PHE A 66 -1.04 -6.25 14.93
CA PHE A 66 -0.14 -7.23 14.37
C PHE A 66 0.30 -8.20 15.46
N SER A 67 0.38 -9.48 15.12
CA SER A 67 1.03 -10.50 15.94
C SER A 67 2.54 -10.31 15.98
N GLU A 68 3.19 -10.86 17.00
CA GLU A 68 4.65 -10.84 17.11
C GLU A 68 5.32 -11.54 15.92
N SER A 69 4.71 -12.61 15.40
CA SER A 69 5.18 -13.33 14.21
C SER A 69 5.12 -12.48 12.95
N GLU A 70 4.03 -11.75 12.72
CA GLU A 70 3.95 -10.83 11.56
C GLU A 70 5.00 -9.72 11.67
N LEU A 71 5.20 -9.15 12.86
CA LEU A 71 6.19 -8.09 13.05
C LEU A 71 7.63 -8.59 12.89
N ALA A 72 7.91 -9.86 13.21
CA ALA A 72 9.24 -10.44 13.08
C ALA A 72 9.71 -10.61 11.63
N MET A 73 8.78 -10.56 10.66
CA MET A 73 9.08 -10.63 9.22
C MET A 73 9.67 -9.31 8.68
N PHE A 74 9.60 -8.22 9.44
CA PHE A 74 10.04 -6.90 9.02
C PHE A 74 11.09 -6.36 9.98
N ASP A 75 12.04 -5.59 9.46
CA ASP A 75 12.84 -4.76 10.34
C ASP A 75 11.94 -3.73 11.07
N PRO A 76 12.35 -3.18 12.23
CA PRO A 76 11.50 -2.29 13.01
C PRO A 76 11.02 -1.03 12.26
N ASP A 77 11.81 -0.53 11.32
CA ASP A 77 11.48 0.69 10.57
C ASP A 77 10.53 0.39 9.39
N ALA A 78 10.69 -0.78 8.77
CA ALA A 78 9.82 -1.35 7.76
C ALA A 78 8.43 -1.66 8.34
N ALA A 79 8.38 -2.29 9.52
CA ALA A 79 7.13 -2.52 10.24
C ALA A 79 6.39 -1.19 10.54
N ARG A 80 7.12 -0.18 11.00
CA ARG A 80 6.57 1.17 11.26
C ARG A 80 6.06 1.83 10.00
N LEU A 81 6.79 1.72 8.89
CA LEU A 81 6.36 2.24 7.60
C LEU A 81 5.06 1.57 7.13
N LEU A 82 5.01 0.23 7.18
CA LEU A 82 3.85 -0.54 6.76
C LEU A 82 2.60 -0.19 7.60
N LEU A 83 2.75 -0.13 8.92
CA LEU A 83 1.72 0.33 9.85
C LEU A 83 1.24 1.74 9.50
N LYS A 84 2.18 2.64 9.20
CA LYS A 84 1.86 4.02 8.86
C LYS A 84 1.06 4.11 7.57
N LEU A 85 1.49 3.41 6.51
CA LEU A 85 0.81 3.35 5.22
C LEU A 85 -0.61 2.80 5.37
N TYR A 86 -0.79 1.75 6.18
CA TYR A 86 -2.10 1.20 6.50
C TYR A 86 -2.97 2.20 7.27
N SER A 87 -2.46 2.79 8.36
CA SER A 87 -3.21 3.76 9.18
C SER A 87 -3.66 5.02 8.41
N LEU A 88 -2.91 5.39 7.37
CA LEU A 88 -3.23 6.51 6.48
C LEU A 88 -4.20 6.12 5.35
N GLY A 89 -4.59 4.85 5.25
CA GLY A 89 -5.43 4.32 4.17
C GLY A 89 -4.75 4.30 2.81
N VAL A 90 -3.41 4.34 2.77
CA VAL A 90 -2.65 4.21 1.52
C VAL A 90 -2.68 2.77 1.04
N VAL A 91 -2.52 1.83 1.97
CA VAL A 91 -2.61 0.39 1.77
C VAL A 91 -3.91 -0.09 2.42
N GLU A 92 -4.71 -0.85 1.66
CA GLU A 92 -5.93 -1.47 2.16
C GLU A 92 -5.65 -2.82 2.83
N GLU A 93 -6.60 -3.36 3.58
CA GLU A 93 -6.42 -4.60 4.35
C GLU A 93 -5.97 -5.78 3.48
N HIS A 94 -6.62 -6.01 2.34
CA HIS A 94 -6.23 -7.09 1.42
C HIS A 94 -4.83 -6.87 0.81
N GLN A 95 -4.41 -5.62 0.60
CA GLN A 95 -3.08 -5.28 0.09
C GLN A 95 -2.02 -5.50 1.17
N LEU A 96 -2.36 -5.19 2.42
CA LEU A 96 -1.51 -5.45 3.58
C LEU A 96 -1.30 -6.95 3.77
N GLU A 97 -2.37 -7.75 3.67
CA GLU A 97 -2.29 -9.21 3.75
C GLU A 97 -1.40 -9.78 2.65
N ALA A 98 -1.52 -9.29 1.42
CA ALA A 98 -0.63 -9.70 0.33
C ALA A 98 0.85 -9.40 0.62
N ILE A 99 1.15 -8.25 1.22
CA ILE A 99 2.53 -7.90 1.64
C ILE A 99 3.03 -8.86 2.73
N ILE A 100 2.20 -9.17 3.73
CA ILE A 100 2.56 -10.09 4.82
C ILE A 100 2.78 -11.52 4.28
N MET A 101 1.90 -12.01 3.41
CA MET A 101 2.05 -13.33 2.78
C MET A 101 3.34 -13.41 1.96
N GLN A 102 3.68 -12.35 1.23
CA GLN A 102 4.92 -12.31 0.48
C GLN A 102 6.15 -12.35 1.40
N ALA A 103 6.11 -11.62 2.52
CA ALA A 103 7.17 -11.63 3.53
C ALA A 103 7.37 -13.02 4.17
N ASP A 104 6.27 -13.76 4.39
CA ASP A 104 6.30 -15.13 4.90
C ASP A 104 6.94 -16.10 3.89
N ILE A 105 6.68 -15.92 2.59
CA ILE A 105 7.24 -16.75 1.50
C ILE A 105 8.75 -16.50 1.31
N ASP A 106 9.17 -15.24 1.40
CA ASP A 106 10.57 -14.88 1.13
C ASP A 106 11.52 -15.36 2.24
N GLU A 107 10.99 -15.73 3.42
CA GLU A 107 11.73 -16.21 4.61
C GLU A 107 12.87 -15.26 5.07
N GLU A 108 12.89 -14.02 4.57
CA GLU A 108 13.86 -12.98 4.86
C GLU A 108 13.21 -11.82 5.64
N ILE A 109 14.00 -11.17 6.51
CA ILE A 109 13.54 -9.96 7.21
C ILE A 109 13.51 -8.80 6.20
N LEU A 110 12.30 -8.32 5.90
CA LEU A 110 12.10 -7.26 4.92
C LEU A 110 12.53 -5.89 5.45
N THR A 111 13.29 -5.17 4.63
CA THR A 111 13.73 -3.81 4.91
C THR A 111 12.72 -2.76 4.46
N VAL A 112 12.96 -1.49 4.80
CA VAL A 112 12.16 -0.35 4.33
C VAL A 112 12.07 -0.30 2.80
N ASP A 113 13.16 -0.58 2.10
CA ASP A 113 13.20 -0.52 0.64
C ASP A 113 12.42 -1.69 0.01
N ASP A 114 12.45 -2.86 0.65
CA ASP A 114 11.65 -4.03 0.22
C ASP A 114 10.16 -3.75 0.39
N VAL A 115 9.75 -3.24 1.56
CA VAL A 115 8.35 -2.84 1.81
C VAL A 115 7.88 -1.80 0.80
N LYS A 116 8.69 -0.78 0.49
CA LYS A 116 8.33 0.20 -0.53
C LYS A 116 8.16 -0.42 -1.91
N THR A 117 8.99 -1.41 -2.24
CA THR A 117 8.91 -2.14 -3.51
C THR A 117 7.63 -2.97 -3.58
N PHE A 118 7.31 -3.74 -2.54
CA PHE A 118 6.08 -4.52 -2.49
C PHE A 118 4.83 -3.64 -2.47
N VAL A 119 4.83 -2.57 -1.69
CA VAL A 119 3.73 -1.58 -1.67
C VAL A 119 3.52 -1.00 -3.06
N ALA A 120 4.59 -0.65 -3.77
CA ALA A 120 4.49 -0.17 -5.14
C ALA A 120 3.84 -1.22 -6.07
N ILE A 121 4.26 -2.48 -5.98
CA ILE A 121 3.68 -3.58 -6.76
C ILE A 121 2.18 -3.72 -6.49
N VAL A 122 1.76 -3.86 -5.22
CA VAL A 122 0.34 -4.06 -4.87
C VAL A 122 -0.55 -2.84 -5.13
N LEU A 123 0.04 -1.65 -5.26
CA LEU A 123 -0.69 -0.44 -5.67
C LEU A 123 -0.82 -0.34 -7.19
N SER A 124 0.11 -0.91 -7.94
CA SER A 124 0.05 -0.97 -9.40
C SER A 124 -0.79 -2.14 -9.90
N ASP A 125 -0.95 -3.20 -9.11
CA ASP A 125 -1.78 -4.34 -9.49
C ASP A 125 -3.23 -4.16 -8.99
N PRO A 126 -4.21 -3.84 -9.85
CA PRO A 126 -5.60 -3.98 -9.46
C PRO A 126 -5.86 -5.47 -9.31
N VAL A 127 -5.83 -5.98 -8.08
CA VAL A 127 -6.40 -7.29 -7.78
C VAL A 127 -7.90 -7.18 -8.07
N GLU A 128 -8.31 -7.49 -9.30
CA GLU A 128 -9.66 -7.89 -9.59
C GLU A 128 -9.86 -9.19 -8.83
N PHE A 129 -10.41 -9.09 -7.62
CA PHE A 129 -10.92 -10.26 -6.92
C PHE A 129 -11.96 -10.91 -7.84
N ASN A 130 -11.56 -11.99 -8.53
CA ASN A 130 -12.47 -12.82 -9.29
C ASN A 130 -12.94 -13.96 -8.37
N PRO A 131 -14.17 -13.90 -7.83
CA PRO A 131 -14.69 -14.97 -6.96
C PRO A 131 -14.76 -16.33 -7.68
N GLU A 132 -14.66 -16.38 -9.01
CA GLU A 132 -14.64 -17.63 -9.80
C GLU A 132 -13.30 -18.37 -9.74
N THR A 133 -12.21 -17.73 -9.27
CA THR A 133 -10.89 -18.36 -9.14
C THR A 133 -10.60 -18.88 -7.73
N LEU A 134 -11.56 -18.76 -6.80
CA LEU A 134 -11.43 -19.41 -5.50
C LEU A 134 -11.43 -20.93 -5.70
N PRO A 135 -10.48 -21.68 -5.12
CA PRO A 135 -10.57 -23.12 -5.12
C PRO A 135 -11.89 -23.51 -4.45
N VAL A 136 -12.76 -24.17 -5.20
CA VAL A 136 -13.90 -24.86 -4.62
C VAL A 136 -13.29 -25.97 -3.77
N PHE A 137 -13.26 -25.77 -2.45
CA PHE A 137 -13.02 -26.86 -1.53
C PHE A 137 -14.16 -27.85 -1.75
N GLN A 138 -13.87 -28.92 -2.48
CA GLN A 138 -14.76 -30.06 -2.53
C GLN A 138 -14.79 -30.59 -1.11
N ASP A 139 -15.96 -30.53 -0.48
CA ASP A 139 -16.19 -31.15 0.82
C ASP A 139 -15.76 -32.62 0.68
N GLU A 140 -14.58 -32.96 1.21
CA GLU A 140 -14.20 -34.36 1.35
C GLU A 140 -15.21 -34.95 2.34
N GLU A 141 -16.07 -35.82 1.80
CA GLU A 141 -17.00 -36.62 2.57
C GLU A 141 -16.22 -37.37 3.65
N PHE A 142 -16.31 -36.86 4.89
CA PHE A 142 -15.98 -37.64 6.07
C PHE A 142 -17.06 -38.71 6.24
N GLU A 143 -16.94 -39.81 5.49
CA GLU A 143 -17.64 -41.04 5.83
C GLU A 143 -16.86 -41.78 6.92
N ASN A 144 -17.57 -42.09 8.02
CA ASN A 144 -17.09 -42.74 9.24
C ASN A 144 -16.69 -44.21 9.05
#